data_AF-U9U439-F1
#
_entry.id   AF-U9U439-F1
#
_cell.length_a   1.000
_cell.length_b   1.000
_cell.length_c   1.000
_cell.angle_alpha   90.00
_cell.angle_beta   90.00
_cell.angle_gamma   90.00
#
_symmetry.space_group_name_H-M   'P 1'
#
loop_
_entity.id
_entity.type
_entity.pdbx_description
1 polymer ?
#
loop_
_entity_poly.entity_id
_entity_poly.type
_entity_poly.pdbx_seq_one_letter_code
_entity_poly.pdbx_strand_id
1 'polypeptide(L)'
;PDRTLATRRISGRKKNKERLSIALCANADGSHKLPPLIIGKYANPRCFKNINIRNLSMTYRNNNKAWMLTTLFQDWLRDFDRQVGQKHRGQRVLLLLDNCSSHKIEGLNLLNVDVHFLPPNTTSKIQPMDSGIIMSFKKHYRYYHIHWILEQIEAGQYIQDLKMSVLQVIQYIIQGWNEVTTETISNCWNHT
;
A
#
# COMPACT_ATOMS: atom_id res chain seq x y z
N PRO A 1 -11.89 5.47 1.79
CA PRO A 1 -12.36 6.67 1.05
C PRO A 1 -12.02 6.56 -0.43
N ASP A 2 -13.03 6.45 -1.29
CA ASP A 2 -12.83 6.17 -2.73
C ASP A 2 -12.89 7.43 -3.61
N ARG A 3 -12.98 8.61 -2.96
CA ARG A 3 -13.03 9.90 -3.63
C ARG A 3 -12.03 10.88 -3.02
N THR A 4 -11.48 11.73 -3.89
CA THR A 4 -10.66 12.88 -3.50
C THR A 4 -11.46 13.85 -2.63
N LEU A 5 -10.80 14.80 -1.95
CA LEU A 5 -11.48 15.87 -1.21
C LEU A 5 -12.32 16.79 -2.11
N ALA A 6 -12.02 16.84 -3.40
CA ALA A 6 -12.82 17.60 -4.37
C ALA A 6 -14.20 16.96 -4.60
N THR A 7 -15.25 17.75 -4.38
CA THR A 7 -16.66 17.36 -4.61
C THR A 7 -17.15 17.64 -6.04
N ARG A 8 -16.46 18.51 -6.79
CA ARG A 8 -16.77 18.87 -8.19
C ARG A 8 -15.49 19.11 -9.00
N ARG A 9 -15.57 19.00 -10.32
CA ARG A 9 -14.49 19.43 -11.23
C ARG A 9 -14.48 20.97 -11.29
N ILE A 10 -13.33 21.58 -11.08
CA ILE A 10 -13.13 23.03 -11.25
C ILE A 10 -12.60 23.26 -12.66
N SER A 11 -13.37 24.00 -13.47
CA SER A 11 -12.95 24.34 -14.85
C SER A 11 -11.60 25.09 -14.84
N GLY A 12 -10.75 24.81 -15.83
CA GLY A 12 -9.41 25.43 -15.95
C GLY A 12 -8.31 24.83 -15.06
N ARG A 13 -8.61 23.94 -14.11
CA ARG A 13 -7.59 23.28 -13.26
C ARG A 13 -7.25 21.86 -13.75
N LYS A 14 -5.97 21.62 -14.08
CA LYS A 14 -5.45 20.27 -14.40
C LYS A 14 -5.36 19.44 -13.12
N LYS A 15 -5.79 18.18 -13.18
CA LYS A 15 -5.56 17.21 -12.08
C LYS A 15 -4.06 17.01 -11.90
N ASN A 16 -3.58 17.08 -10.65
CA ASN A 16 -2.26 16.57 -10.32
C ASN A 16 -2.20 15.08 -10.68
N LYS A 17 -1.21 14.69 -11.50
CA LYS A 17 -0.99 13.32 -11.97
C LYS A 17 0.07 12.58 -11.15
N GLU A 18 0.63 13.22 -10.13
CA GLU A 18 1.47 12.55 -9.15
C GLU A 18 0.67 11.45 -8.46
N ARG A 19 1.28 10.29 -8.35
CA ARG A 19 0.64 9.08 -7.84
C ARG A 19 1.68 8.15 -7.26
N LEU A 20 1.28 7.45 -6.22
CA LEU A 20 1.97 6.30 -5.65
C LEU A 20 1.01 5.11 -5.73
N SER A 21 1.54 3.94 -6.05
CA SER A 21 0.84 2.67 -5.85
C SER A 21 1.32 2.04 -4.54
N ILE A 22 0.40 1.43 -3.80
CA ILE A 22 0.67 0.83 -2.49
C ILE A 22 0.15 -0.61 -2.54
N ALA A 23 1.00 -1.58 -2.22
CA ALA A 23 0.60 -2.95 -1.97
C ALA A 23 0.75 -3.25 -0.47
N LEU A 24 -0.31 -3.82 0.10
CA LEU A 24 -0.44 -4.14 1.52
C LEU A 24 -0.64 -5.65 1.66
N CYS A 25 -0.16 -6.23 2.76
CA CYS A 25 -0.28 -7.66 3.02
C CYS A 25 -0.30 -7.89 4.54
N ALA A 26 -1.21 -8.75 4.99
CA ALA A 26 -1.35 -9.16 6.38
C ALA A 26 -1.80 -10.62 6.44
N ASN A 27 -1.53 -11.29 7.55
CA ASN A 27 -2.03 -12.65 7.81
C ASN A 27 -3.47 -12.63 8.37
N ALA A 28 -4.11 -13.81 8.40
CA ALA A 28 -5.54 -13.96 8.68
C ALA A 28 -5.98 -13.44 10.05
N ASP A 29 -5.19 -13.71 11.09
CA ASP A 29 -5.50 -13.27 12.46
C ASP A 29 -5.10 -11.81 12.72
N GLY A 30 -4.44 -11.13 11.78
CA GLY A 30 -3.95 -9.77 11.92
C GLY A 30 -2.75 -9.59 12.85
N SER A 31 -2.12 -10.68 13.32
CA SER A 31 -0.94 -10.61 14.20
C SER A 31 0.32 -10.17 13.48
N HIS A 32 0.33 -10.22 12.14
CA HIS A 32 1.45 -9.83 11.31
C HIS A 32 0.99 -9.04 10.09
N LYS A 33 1.50 -7.82 9.97
CA LYS A 33 1.40 -6.97 8.77
C LYS A 33 2.79 -6.84 8.16
N LEU A 34 2.90 -7.03 6.84
CA LEU A 34 4.13 -6.71 6.13
C LEU A 34 4.28 -5.19 5.95
N PRO A 35 5.53 -4.67 5.92
CA PRO A 35 5.78 -3.31 5.50
C PRO A 35 5.16 -3.03 4.11
N PRO A 36 4.53 -1.86 3.89
CA PRO A 36 3.90 -1.55 2.62
C PRO A 36 4.95 -1.47 1.51
N LEU A 37 4.63 -2.05 0.35
CA LEU A 37 5.38 -1.82 -0.89
C LEU A 37 4.81 -0.56 -1.55
N ILE A 38 5.63 0.49 -1.67
CA ILE A 38 5.25 1.76 -2.27
C ILE A 38 6.01 1.93 -3.58
N ILE A 39 5.27 2.24 -4.65
CA ILE A 39 5.81 2.42 -5.99
C ILE A 39 5.58 3.87 -6.42
N GLY A 40 6.68 4.60 -6.60
CA GLY A 40 6.65 5.98 -7.10
C GLY A 40 7.14 6.12 -8.54
N LYS A 41 7.13 7.37 -9.02
CA LYS A 41 7.59 7.69 -10.36
C LYS A 41 9.12 7.69 -10.48
N TYR A 42 9.76 8.39 -9.55
CA TYR A 42 11.21 8.62 -9.57
C TYR A 42 11.90 7.68 -8.59
N ALA A 43 13.08 7.16 -8.95
CA ALA A 43 13.88 6.34 -8.03
C ALA A 43 14.30 7.13 -6.79
N ASN A 44 14.75 8.37 -6.99
CA ASN A 44 15.18 9.28 -5.93
C ASN A 44 14.45 10.63 -6.09
N PRO A 45 13.19 10.74 -5.61
CA PRO A 45 12.52 12.03 -5.47
C PRO A 45 13.39 13.02 -4.68
N ARG A 46 13.31 14.32 -5.00
CA ARG A 46 14.13 15.35 -4.34
C ARG A 46 13.97 15.34 -2.81
N CYS A 47 12.79 15.01 -2.30
CA CYS A 47 12.52 14.91 -0.87
C CYS A 47 13.22 13.74 -0.16
N PHE A 48 13.89 12.84 -0.88
CA PHE A 48 14.71 11.78 -0.28
C PHE A 48 16.17 12.19 -0.09
N LYS A 49 16.57 13.38 -0.55
CA LYS A 49 17.94 13.87 -0.37
C LYS A 49 18.27 13.90 1.12
N ASN A 50 19.40 13.29 1.50
CA ASN A 50 19.89 13.16 2.87
C ASN A 50 18.98 12.33 3.80
N ILE A 51 18.09 11.51 3.25
CA ILE A 51 17.24 10.61 4.04
C ILE A 51 17.61 9.17 3.72
N ASN A 52 17.93 8.39 4.76
CA ASN A 52 18.07 6.96 4.60
C ASN A 52 16.69 6.30 4.57
N ILE A 53 16.11 6.19 3.37
CA ILE A 53 14.79 5.58 3.16
C ILE A 53 14.71 4.11 3.61
N ARG A 54 15.85 3.42 3.74
CA ARG A 54 15.91 2.03 4.22
C ARG A 54 15.57 1.91 5.70
N ASN A 55 15.65 3.02 6.46
CA ASN A 55 15.25 3.06 7.86
C ASN A 55 13.74 3.25 8.05
N LEU A 56 12.99 3.51 6.97
CA LEU A 56 11.54 3.58 7.02
C LEU A 56 10.96 2.16 6.92
N SER A 57 9.92 1.86 7.70
CA SER A 57 9.22 0.57 7.68
C SER A 57 8.37 0.40 6.43
N MET A 58 9.00 0.36 5.26
CA MET A 58 8.39 0.22 3.94
C MET A 58 9.41 -0.27 2.90
N THR A 59 8.92 -0.79 1.78
CA THR A 59 9.75 -1.03 0.60
C THR A 59 9.44 0.01 -0.48
N TYR A 60 10.43 0.72 -0.99
CA TYR A 60 10.26 1.63 -2.12
C TYR A 60 10.72 0.99 -3.44
N ARG A 61 9.91 1.16 -4.48
CA ARG A 61 10.24 0.85 -5.88
C ARG A 61 9.78 2.00 -6.77
N ASN A 62 10.21 1.99 -8.03
CA ASN A 62 9.82 3.03 -8.96
C ASN A 62 9.66 2.52 -10.40
N ASN A 63 8.81 3.21 -11.14
CA ASN A 63 8.77 3.18 -12.60
C ASN A 63 8.07 4.45 -13.10
N ASN A 64 8.23 4.83 -14.36
CA ASN A 64 7.65 6.06 -14.91
C ASN A 64 6.13 6.15 -14.76
N LYS A 65 5.45 5.00 -14.67
CA LYS A 65 4.02 4.89 -14.47
C LYS A 65 3.64 4.61 -13.02
N ALA A 66 4.54 4.62 -12.03
CA ALA A 66 4.23 4.36 -10.61
C ALA A 66 3.14 3.26 -10.43
N TRP A 67 3.25 2.16 -11.17
CA TRP A 67 2.28 1.06 -11.21
C TRP A 67 2.92 -0.24 -10.76
N MET A 68 2.11 -1.20 -10.33
CA MET A 68 2.57 -2.57 -10.13
C MET A 68 2.97 -3.17 -11.48
N LEU A 69 4.24 -3.53 -11.63
CA LEU A 69 4.74 -4.28 -12.78
C LEU A 69 4.93 -5.73 -12.36
N THR A 70 4.80 -6.66 -13.30
CA THR A 70 5.04 -8.08 -13.06
C THR A 70 6.40 -8.34 -12.43
N THR A 71 7.46 -7.72 -12.96
CA THR A 71 8.81 -7.87 -12.42
C THR A 71 8.93 -7.39 -10.98
N LEU A 72 8.32 -6.25 -10.65
CA LEU A 72 8.31 -5.70 -9.29
C LEU A 72 7.52 -6.60 -8.32
N PHE A 73 6.42 -7.20 -8.78
CA PHE A 73 5.65 -8.15 -7.99
C PHE A 73 6.44 -9.44 -7.76
N GLN A 74 7.08 -9.98 -8.79
CA GLN A 74 7.93 -11.16 -8.70
C GLN A 74 9.12 -10.95 -7.75
N ASP A 75 9.76 -9.78 -7.81
CA ASP A 75 10.85 -9.44 -6.89
C ASP A 75 10.37 -9.35 -5.43
N TRP A 76 9.20 -8.75 -5.22
CA TRP A 76 8.57 -8.70 -3.90
C TRP A 76 8.23 -10.11 -3.39
N LEU A 77 7.70 -10.98 -4.25
CA LEU A 77 7.32 -12.35 -3.89
C LEU A 77 8.52 -13.23 -3.56
N ARG A 78 9.65 -13.09 -4.28
CA ARG A 78 10.92 -13.78 -3.93
C ARG A 78 11.45 -13.31 -2.59
N ASP A 79 11.34 -12.02 -2.30
CA ASP A 79 11.77 -11.48 -1.01
C ASP A 79 10.87 -11.96 0.13
N PHE A 80 9.56 -11.98 -0.09
CA PHE A 80 8.60 -12.54 0.84
C PHE A 80 8.86 -14.03 1.12
N ASP A 81 9.12 -14.83 0.09
CA ASP A 81 9.48 -16.26 0.26
C ASP A 81 10.70 -16.45 1.15
N ARG A 82 11.76 -15.65 0.94
CA ARG A 82 12.96 -15.67 1.78
C ARG A 82 12.63 -15.29 3.23
N GLN A 83 11.84 -14.25 3.44
CA GLN A 83 11.44 -13.79 4.77
C GLN A 83 10.62 -14.86 5.51
N VAL A 84 9.72 -15.55 4.81
CA VAL A 84 8.95 -16.68 5.38
C VAL A 84 9.89 -17.79 5.82
N GLY A 85 10.82 -18.22 4.96
CA GLY A 85 11.78 -19.27 5.30
C GLY A 85 12.61 -18.95 6.55
N GLN A 86 13.02 -17.69 6.71
CA GLN A 86 13.76 -17.21 7.88
C GLN A 86 12.88 -17.16 9.14
N LYS A 87 11.66 -16.62 9.03
CA LYS A 87 10.76 -16.41 10.16
C LYS A 87 10.13 -17.70 10.68
N HIS A 88 9.75 -18.59 9.77
CA HIS A 88 8.94 -19.78 10.07
C HIS A 88 9.74 -21.10 10.01
N ARG A 89 11.08 -21.03 9.92
CA ARG A 89 11.99 -22.19 9.98
C ARG A 89 11.60 -23.32 9.02
N GLY A 90 11.17 -22.98 7.81
CA GLY A 90 10.76 -23.92 6.77
C GLY A 90 9.29 -24.34 6.78
N GLN A 91 8.46 -23.83 7.70
CA GLN A 91 7.00 -23.97 7.55
C GLN A 91 6.51 -23.08 6.40
N ARG A 92 5.71 -23.67 5.52
CA ARG A 92 5.17 -22.98 4.35
C ARG A 92 3.96 -22.15 4.73
N VAL A 93 3.75 -21.04 4.03
CA VAL A 93 2.56 -20.20 4.17
C VAL A 93 1.79 -20.12 2.86
N LEU A 94 0.48 -19.93 2.96
CA LEU A 94 -0.39 -19.69 1.82
C LEU A 94 -0.57 -18.18 1.62
N LEU A 95 -0.24 -17.68 0.44
CA LEU A 95 -0.51 -16.32 0.00
C LEU A 95 -1.72 -16.30 -0.94
N LEU A 96 -2.80 -15.64 -0.50
CA LEU A 96 -4.00 -15.43 -1.33
C LEU A 96 -3.88 -14.12 -2.11
N LEU A 97 -4.14 -14.18 -3.41
CA LEU A 97 -4.08 -13.02 -4.31
C LEU A 97 -5.34 -12.90 -5.18
N ASP A 98 -5.66 -11.67 -5.58
CA ASP A 98 -6.63 -11.41 -6.64
C ASP A 98 -6.03 -11.66 -8.04
N ASN A 99 -6.89 -11.74 -9.06
CA ASN A 99 -6.50 -11.96 -10.46
C ASN A 99 -6.01 -10.69 -11.16
N CYS A 100 -5.12 -9.93 -10.54
CA CYS A 100 -4.50 -8.78 -11.19
C CYS A 100 -3.52 -9.23 -12.29
N SER A 101 -3.53 -8.54 -13.43
CA SER A 101 -2.66 -8.86 -14.58
C SER A 101 -1.16 -8.85 -14.27
N SER A 102 -0.75 -8.07 -13.27
CA SER A 102 0.64 -8.00 -12.81
C SER A 102 1.04 -9.15 -11.87
N HIS A 103 0.09 -9.89 -11.30
CA HIS A 103 0.36 -10.99 -10.38
C HIS A 103 0.69 -12.28 -11.12
N LYS A 104 1.85 -12.32 -11.79
CA LYS A 104 2.33 -13.51 -12.50
C LYS A 104 3.41 -14.24 -11.71
N ILE A 105 3.21 -15.54 -11.53
CA ILE A 105 4.14 -16.44 -10.83
C ILE A 105 4.94 -17.34 -11.78
N GLU A 106 4.69 -17.23 -13.08
CA GLU A 106 5.39 -17.99 -14.12
C GLU A 106 6.92 -17.76 -14.01
N GLY A 107 7.70 -18.84 -13.96
CA GLY A 107 9.15 -18.79 -13.83
C GLY A 107 9.69 -18.52 -12.42
N LEU A 108 8.84 -18.55 -11.38
CA LEU A 108 9.27 -18.50 -9.98
C LEU A 108 9.41 -19.90 -9.39
N ASN A 109 10.48 -20.12 -8.62
CA ASN A 109 10.64 -21.27 -7.76
C ASN A 109 10.57 -20.80 -6.30
N LEU A 110 9.41 -21.00 -5.66
CA LEU A 110 9.14 -20.58 -4.29
C LEU A 110 9.24 -21.79 -3.36
N LEU A 111 10.03 -21.68 -2.30
CA LEU A 111 10.31 -22.79 -1.39
C LEU A 111 9.36 -22.77 -0.19
N ASN A 112 8.99 -21.58 0.28
CA ASN A 112 8.31 -21.34 1.54
C ASN A 112 6.89 -20.79 1.37
N VAL A 113 6.53 -20.32 0.17
CA VAL A 113 5.22 -19.71 -0.11
C VAL A 113 4.49 -20.49 -1.19
N ASP A 114 3.27 -20.94 -0.86
CA ASP A 114 2.27 -21.36 -1.84
C ASP A 114 1.43 -20.15 -2.23
N VAL A 115 1.26 -19.91 -3.53
CA VAL A 115 0.41 -18.81 -4.02
C VAL A 115 -0.89 -19.39 -4.55
N HIS A 116 -2.01 -18.86 -4.09
CA HIS A 116 -3.33 -19.23 -4.58
C HIS A 116 -4.10 -18.00 -5.04
N PHE A 117 -4.62 -18.06 -6.26
CA PHE A 117 -5.43 -17.00 -6.84
C PHE A 117 -6.89 -17.25 -6.50
N LEU A 118 -7.53 -16.24 -5.92
CA LEU A 118 -8.97 -16.23 -5.69
C LEU A 118 -9.71 -16.30 -7.03
N PRO A 119 -10.89 -16.94 -7.13
CA PRO A 119 -11.62 -17.00 -8.39
C PRO A 119 -11.90 -15.61 -9.00
N PRO A 120 -11.95 -15.47 -10.33
CA PRO A 120 -12.25 -14.20 -10.98
C PRO A 120 -13.58 -13.61 -10.49
N ASN A 121 -13.64 -12.27 -10.40
CA ASN A 121 -14.84 -11.52 -9.99
C ASN A 121 -15.38 -11.82 -8.58
N THR A 122 -14.54 -12.37 -7.69
CA THR A 122 -14.92 -12.64 -6.29
C THR A 122 -14.33 -11.65 -5.29
N THR A 123 -13.58 -10.64 -5.75
CA THR A 123 -12.86 -9.67 -4.90
C THR A 123 -13.76 -9.06 -3.82
N SER A 124 -14.98 -8.64 -4.17
CA SER A 124 -15.90 -8.02 -3.20
C SER A 124 -16.54 -8.99 -2.21
N LYS A 125 -16.34 -10.31 -2.38
CA LYS A 125 -16.99 -11.35 -1.58
C LYS A 125 -16.01 -12.06 -0.66
N ILE A 126 -14.84 -12.44 -1.18
CA ILE A 126 -13.93 -13.35 -0.48
C ILE A 126 -12.53 -12.79 -0.26
N GLN A 127 -12.21 -11.60 -0.78
CA GLN A 127 -10.87 -11.03 -0.67
C GLN A 127 -10.83 -10.09 0.55
N PRO A 128 -10.15 -10.48 1.65
CA PRO A 128 -10.26 -9.76 2.92
C PRO A 128 -9.68 -8.35 2.88
N MET A 129 -8.69 -8.12 2.01
CA MET A 129 -8.08 -6.80 1.84
C MET A 129 -9.11 -5.78 1.35
N ASP A 130 -10.01 -6.19 0.46
CA ASP A 130 -11.07 -5.41 -0.16
C ASP A 130 -12.38 -5.47 0.65
N SER A 131 -12.52 -6.41 1.58
CA SER A 131 -13.66 -6.50 2.52
C SER A 131 -13.59 -5.55 3.71
N GLY A 132 -12.53 -4.74 3.84
CA GLY A 132 -12.51 -3.66 4.84
C GLY A 132 -11.12 -3.21 5.29
N ILE A 133 -10.10 -4.04 5.14
CA ILE A 133 -8.72 -3.72 5.57
C ILE A 133 -8.19 -2.49 4.81
N ILE A 134 -8.29 -2.49 3.48
CA ILE A 134 -7.87 -1.34 2.64
C ILE A 134 -8.74 -0.12 2.92
N MET A 135 -10.03 -0.30 3.20
CA MET A 135 -10.91 0.81 3.57
C MET A 135 -10.46 1.46 4.88
N SER A 136 -10.14 0.65 5.90
CA SER A 136 -9.61 1.10 7.19
C SER A 136 -8.29 1.85 7.01
N PHE A 137 -7.33 1.26 6.30
CA PHE A 137 -6.08 1.92 5.93
C PHE A 137 -6.33 3.30 5.27
N LYS A 138 -7.18 3.35 4.25
CA LYS A 138 -7.52 4.59 3.55
C LYS A 138 -8.17 5.63 4.48
N LYS A 139 -8.93 5.19 5.50
CA LYS A 139 -9.55 6.08 6.50
C LYS A 139 -8.46 6.74 7.35
N HIS A 140 -7.50 5.97 7.87
CA HIS A 140 -6.38 6.51 8.65
C HIS A 140 -5.47 7.40 7.81
N TYR A 141 -5.12 7.00 6.58
CA TYR A 141 -4.37 7.88 5.68
C TYR A 141 -5.09 9.22 5.45
N ARG A 142 -6.41 9.19 5.24
CA ARG A 142 -7.20 10.41 5.04
C ARG A 142 -7.25 11.28 6.29
N TYR A 143 -7.30 10.67 7.47
CA TYR A 143 -7.24 11.39 8.73
C TYR A 143 -5.96 12.25 8.82
N TYR A 144 -4.77 11.64 8.65
CA TYR A 144 -3.52 12.39 8.67
C TYR A 144 -3.44 13.48 7.59
N HIS A 145 -3.93 13.17 6.39
CA HIS A 145 -3.94 14.15 5.30
C HIS A 145 -4.82 15.36 5.61
N ILE A 146 -6.03 15.15 6.16
CA ILE A 146 -6.93 16.26 6.53
C ILE A 146 -6.35 17.06 7.69
N HIS A 147 -5.81 16.39 8.71
CA HIS A 147 -5.17 17.08 9.84
C HIS A 147 -4.03 17.97 9.39
N TRP A 148 -3.16 17.48 8.52
CA TRP A 148 -2.10 18.30 7.94
C TRP A 148 -2.65 19.52 7.18
N ILE A 149 -3.71 19.36 6.38
CA ILE A 149 -4.33 20.49 5.68
C ILE A 149 -4.83 21.54 6.68
N LEU A 150 -5.49 21.12 7.77
CA LEU A 150 -5.99 22.03 8.80
C LEU A 150 -4.86 22.80 9.47
N GLU A 151 -3.79 22.11 9.89
CA GLU A 151 -2.61 22.72 10.50
C GLU A 151 -1.97 23.79 9.60
N GLN A 152 -1.89 23.53 8.29
CA GLN A 152 -1.33 24.50 7.35
C GLN A 152 -2.24 25.74 7.19
N ILE A 153 -3.57 25.54 7.16
CA ILE A 153 -4.54 26.65 7.08
C ILE A 153 -4.48 27.51 8.35
N GLU A 154 -4.41 26.87 9.52
CA GLU A 154 -4.29 27.56 10.81
C GLU A 154 -2.96 28.34 10.91
N ALA A 155 -1.89 27.83 10.29
CA ALA A 155 -0.63 28.54 10.12
C ALA A 155 -0.68 29.67 9.05
N GLY A 156 -1.85 29.98 8.50
CA GLY A 156 -2.06 31.07 7.55
C GLY A 156 -1.79 30.73 6.08
N GLN A 157 -1.59 29.46 5.73
CA GLN A 157 -1.39 29.04 4.34
C GLN A 157 -2.72 28.93 3.59
N TYR A 158 -2.73 29.26 2.30
CA TYR A 158 -3.89 29.05 1.46
C TYR A 158 -3.93 27.62 0.90
N ILE A 159 -5.12 27.00 0.93
CA ILE A 159 -5.35 25.61 0.45
C ILE A 159 -4.77 25.35 -0.95
N GLN A 160 -4.84 26.35 -1.83
CA GLN A 160 -4.39 26.25 -3.22
C GLN A 160 -2.87 26.16 -3.39
N ASP A 161 -2.12 26.60 -2.39
CA ASP A 161 -0.65 26.61 -2.40
C ASP A 161 -0.05 25.42 -1.66
N LEU A 162 -0.89 24.66 -0.94
CA LEU A 162 -0.48 23.47 -0.21
C LEU A 162 0.09 22.40 -1.15
N LYS A 163 1.34 22.00 -0.86
CA LYS A 163 2.03 20.92 -1.57
C LYS A 163 2.64 19.95 -0.57
N MET A 164 2.00 18.80 -0.41
CA MET A 164 2.54 17.72 0.41
C MET A 164 3.70 17.04 -0.33
N SER A 165 4.82 16.83 0.35
CA SER A 165 5.95 16.11 -0.23
C SER A 165 5.67 14.61 -0.32
N VAL A 166 6.30 13.92 -1.29
CA VAL A 166 6.20 12.45 -1.41
C VAL A 166 6.67 11.74 -0.14
N LEU A 167 7.68 12.29 0.55
CA LEU A 167 8.14 11.76 1.82
C LEU A 167 7.04 11.80 2.89
N GLN A 168 6.34 12.92 3.00
CA GLN A 168 5.26 13.08 3.98
C GLN A 168 4.06 12.19 3.66
N VAL A 169 3.74 12.03 2.37
CA VAL A 169 2.75 11.03 1.92
C VAL A 169 3.16 9.62 2.36
N ILE A 170 4.44 9.24 2.19
CA ILE A 170 4.97 7.94 2.63
C ILE A 170 4.86 7.77 4.14
N GLN A 171 5.18 8.81 4.92
CA GLN A 171 5.02 8.77 6.38
C GLN A 171 3.56 8.49 6.78
N TYR A 172 2.60 9.15 6.13
CA TYR A 172 1.16 8.90 6.38
C TYR A 172 0.68 7.54 5.89
N ILE A 173 1.30 6.97 4.86
CA ILE A 173 1.04 5.59 4.44
C ILE A 173 1.52 4.62 5.53
N ILE A 174 2.74 4.80 6.05
CA ILE A 174 3.29 3.95 7.11
C ILE A 174 2.42 4.05 8.38
N GLN A 175 2.12 5.28 8.82
CA GLN A 175 1.28 5.52 9.99
C GLN A 175 -0.12 4.95 9.79
N GLY A 176 -0.77 5.27 8.67
CA GLY A 176 -2.11 4.77 8.37
C GLY A 176 -2.19 3.24 8.28
N TRP A 177 -1.11 2.58 7.86
CA TRP A 177 -1.04 1.11 7.86
C TRP A 177 -0.82 0.55 9.27
N ASN A 178 -0.01 1.20 10.09
CA ASN A 178 0.22 0.80 11.48
C ASN A 178 -1.06 0.88 12.32
N GLU A 179 -1.92 1.86 12.06
CA GLU A 179 -3.21 2.05 12.74
C GLU A 179 -4.28 0.98 12.41
N VAL A 180 -4.14 0.23 11.31
CA VAL A 180 -5.07 -0.86 11.01
C VAL A 180 -4.94 -1.96 12.06
N THR A 181 -5.97 -2.15 12.87
CA THR A 181 -5.91 -3.05 14.03
C THR A 181 -5.96 -4.52 13.62
N THR A 182 -5.39 -5.37 14.48
CA THR A 182 -5.50 -6.83 14.40
C THR A 182 -6.96 -7.27 14.31
N GLU A 183 -7.83 -6.69 15.16
CA GLU A 183 -9.27 -6.94 15.16
C GLU A 183 -9.93 -6.58 13.82
N THR A 184 -9.55 -5.45 13.20
CA THR A 184 -10.08 -5.08 11.88
C THR A 184 -9.75 -6.15 10.85
N ILE A 185 -8.51 -6.66 10.87
CA ILE A 185 -8.05 -7.69 9.94
C ILE A 185 -8.79 -9.00 10.17
N SER A 186 -8.80 -9.52 11.41
CA SER A 186 -9.46 -10.77 11.74
C SER A 186 -10.96 -10.73 11.45
N ASN A 187 -11.63 -9.61 11.70
CA ASN A 187 -13.04 -9.45 11.40
C ASN A 187 -13.32 -9.44 9.89
N CYS A 188 -12.44 -8.85 9.08
CA CYS A 188 -12.58 -8.90 7.63
C CYS A 188 -12.42 -10.34 7.11
N TRP A 189 -11.49 -11.11 7.66
CA TRP A 189 -11.31 -12.52 7.32
C TRP A 189 -12.49 -13.39 7.75
N ASN A 190 -13.06 -13.17 8.94
CA ASN A 190 -14.23 -13.92 9.41
C ASN A 190 -15.51 -13.61 8.60
N HIS A 191 -15.53 -12.50 7.87
CA HIS A 191 -16.67 -12.09 7.05
C HIS A 191 -16.57 -12.55 5.58
N THR A 192 -15.42 -13.06 5.16
CA THR A 192 -15.12 -13.55 3.80
C THR A 192 -15.03 -15.05 3.75
#